data_AF-A0A7C3UY51-F1
#
_entry.id   AF-A0A7C3UY51-F1
#
_cell.length_a   1.000
_cell.length_b   1.000
_cell.length_c   1.000
_cell.angle_alpha   90.00
_cell.angle_beta   90.00
_cell.angle_gamma   90.00
#
_symmetry.space_group_name_H-M   'P 1'
#
loop_
_entity.id
_entity.type
_entity.pdbx_description
1 polymer ?
#
loop_
_entity_poly.entity_id
_entity_poly.type
_entity_poly.pdbx_seq_one_letter_code
_entity_poly.pdbx_strand_id
1 'polypeptide(L)'
;LGLILPSKQQEEEDKDILNKILEVILHDINKLNEIWGEKQEENDVRKEKIDKAIEEMKQYLGFPYEYGGGVSRTSMDSKGVEEMDCSEFVSRFIQKACGLEKVPEYTTAYMVGLIKTNDNNLEYIEGSKEMDFKDIKSGDIFLWRDEGGGHTGVVVSYNSTTDLVTVIEAIGESGACEESLSKDVSGYCKGCIRISIYTRTGKSLAGHSGWKGYFRPKIN
;
A
#
# COMPACT_ATOMS: atom_id res chain seq x y z
N LEU A 1 -28.02 -55.12 -31.39
CA LEU A 1 -27.70 -53.68 -31.56
C LEU A 1 -26.27 -53.60 -32.07
N GLY A 2 -26.09 -53.41 -33.38
CA GLY A 2 -24.76 -53.28 -33.99
C GLY A 2 -24.25 -51.85 -33.81
N LEU A 3 -23.09 -51.70 -33.16
CA LEU A 3 -22.36 -50.43 -33.11
C LEU A 3 -21.81 -50.15 -34.51
N ILE A 4 -22.28 -49.07 -35.13
CA ILE A 4 -21.72 -48.55 -36.39
C ILE A 4 -20.43 -47.82 -36.00
N LEU A 5 -19.29 -48.35 -36.44
CA LEU A 5 -17.99 -47.68 -36.26
C LEU A 5 -17.86 -46.51 -37.25
N PRO A 6 -17.22 -45.40 -36.86
CA PRO A 6 -16.97 -44.27 -37.74
C PRO A 6 -16.22 -44.69 -39.01
N SER A 7 -16.47 -44.00 -40.12
CA SER A 7 -15.68 -44.19 -41.34
C SER A 7 -14.29 -43.56 -41.16
N LYS A 8 -13.27 -44.09 -41.85
CA LYS A 8 -11.90 -43.51 -41.83
C LYS A 8 -11.88 -42.02 -42.19
N GLN A 9 -12.75 -41.59 -43.10
CA GLN A 9 -12.85 -40.21 -43.53
C GLN A 9 -13.40 -39.31 -42.41
N GLN A 10 -14.35 -39.83 -41.62
CA GLN A 10 -14.89 -39.13 -40.46
C GLN A 10 -13.87 -39.02 -39.33
N GLU A 11 -13.04 -40.05 -39.10
CA GLU A 11 -11.93 -39.97 -38.14
C GLU A 11 -10.87 -38.92 -38.53
N GLU A 12 -10.67 -38.67 -39.83
CA GLU A 12 -9.71 -37.70 -40.34
C GLU A 12 -10.24 -36.27 -40.21
N GLU A 13 -11.52 -36.05 -40.50
CA GLU A 13 -12.23 -34.79 -40.28
C GLU A 13 -12.31 -34.44 -38.79
N ASP A 14 -12.61 -35.41 -37.92
CA ASP A 14 -12.65 -35.20 -36.47
C ASP A 14 -11.26 -34.83 -35.92
N LYS A 15 -10.18 -35.43 -36.44
CA LYS A 15 -8.81 -35.07 -36.08
C LYS A 15 -8.44 -33.66 -36.51
N ASP A 16 -8.86 -33.24 -37.70
CA ASP A 16 -8.62 -31.88 -38.20
C ASP A 16 -9.35 -30.83 -37.35
N ILE A 17 -10.60 -31.12 -36.97
CA ILE A 17 -11.38 -30.26 -36.05
C ILE A 17 -10.70 -30.19 -34.68
N LEU A 18 -10.27 -31.33 -34.12
CA LEU A 18 -9.58 -31.37 -32.83
C LEU A 18 -8.25 -30.61 -32.87
N ASN A 19 -7.48 -30.71 -33.95
CA ASN A 19 -6.23 -29.97 -34.11
C ASN A 19 -6.48 -28.46 -34.17
N LYS A 20 -7.49 -28.00 -34.93
CA LYS A 20 -7.87 -26.59 -34.98
C LYS A 20 -8.32 -26.05 -33.63
N ILE A 21 -9.10 -26.83 -32.88
CA ILE A 21 -9.49 -26.47 -31.51
C ILE A 21 -8.26 -26.37 -30.60
N LEU A 22 -7.33 -27.32 -30.71
CA LEU A 22 -6.11 -27.33 -29.91
C LEU A 22 -5.21 -26.13 -30.21
N GLU A 23 -5.07 -25.75 -31.49
CA GLU A 23 -4.31 -24.56 -31.90
C GLU A 23 -4.89 -23.27 -31.31
N VAL A 24 -6.22 -23.12 -31.34
CA VAL A 24 -6.90 -21.96 -30.74
C VAL A 24 -6.68 -21.92 -29.22
N ILE A 25 -6.83 -23.04 -28.54
CA ILE A 25 -6.60 -23.13 -27.09
C ILE A 25 -5.14 -22.78 -26.75
N LEU A 26 -4.18 -23.31 -27.51
CA LEU A 26 -2.76 -23.07 -27.27
C LEU A 26 -2.40 -21.58 -27.46
N HIS A 27 -2.98 -20.95 -28.48
CA HIS A 27 -2.81 -19.51 -28.74
C HIS A 27 -3.32 -18.65 -27.58
N ASP A 28 -4.51 -18.97 -27.06
CA ASP A 28 -5.09 -18.24 -25.94
C ASP A 28 -4.30 -18.45 -24.64
N ILE A 29 -3.79 -19.67 -24.41
CA ILE A 29 -2.90 -19.96 -23.26
C ILE A 29 -1.60 -19.14 -23.35
N ASN A 30 -0.99 -19.05 -24.53
CA ASN A 30 0.24 -18.29 -24.70
C ASN A 30 0.04 -16.79 -24.43
N LYS A 31 -1.04 -16.21 -24.96
CA LYS A 31 -1.40 -14.81 -24.66
C LYS A 31 -1.64 -14.58 -23.18
N LEU A 32 -2.33 -15.51 -22.50
CA LEU A 32 -2.52 -15.41 -21.07
C LEU A 32 -1.17 -15.42 -20.36
N ASN A 33 -0.28 -16.37 -20.68
CA ASN A 33 1.05 -16.44 -20.06
C ASN A 33 1.88 -15.17 -20.26
N GLU A 34 1.81 -14.53 -21.43
CA GLU A 34 2.44 -13.23 -21.67
C GLU A 34 1.87 -12.15 -20.74
N ILE A 35 0.54 -12.02 -20.65
CA ILE A 35 -0.13 -11.04 -19.78
C ILE A 35 0.19 -11.28 -18.29
N TRP A 36 0.21 -12.54 -17.85
CA TRP A 36 0.53 -12.88 -16.46
C TRP A 36 2.01 -12.64 -16.15
N GLY A 37 2.90 -12.91 -17.09
CA GLY A 37 4.34 -12.66 -16.97
C GLY A 37 4.66 -11.17 -16.81
N GLU A 38 4.11 -10.32 -17.68
CA GLU A 38 4.30 -8.86 -17.61
C GLU A 38 3.78 -8.28 -16.28
N LYS A 39 2.59 -8.70 -15.84
CA LYS A 39 2.03 -8.28 -14.53
C LYS A 39 2.90 -8.69 -13.36
N GLN A 40 3.55 -9.85 -13.43
CA GLN A 40 4.43 -10.31 -12.36
C GLN A 40 5.69 -9.43 -12.27
N GLU A 41 6.31 -9.13 -13.42
CA GLU A 41 7.47 -8.25 -13.48
C GLU A 41 7.15 -6.83 -12.97
N GLU A 42 6.02 -6.25 -13.37
CA GLU A 42 5.57 -4.95 -12.87
C GLU A 42 5.36 -4.94 -11.35
N ASN A 43 4.78 -6.01 -10.80
CA ASN A 43 4.59 -6.16 -9.35
C ASN A 43 5.92 -6.28 -8.60
N ASP A 44 6.91 -6.99 -9.17
CA ASP A 44 8.23 -7.16 -8.57
C ASP A 44 9.00 -5.83 -8.53
N VAL A 45 8.97 -5.06 -9.64
CA VAL A 45 9.58 -3.72 -9.69
C VAL A 45 8.91 -2.76 -8.71
N ARG A 46 7.57 -2.77 -8.65
CA ARG A 46 6.81 -1.98 -7.68
C ARG A 46 7.24 -2.31 -6.25
N LYS A 47 7.31 -3.61 -5.93
CA LYS A 47 7.70 -4.08 -4.61
C LYS A 47 9.12 -3.62 -4.25
N GLU A 48 10.08 -3.74 -5.16
CA GLU A 48 11.46 -3.30 -4.93
C GLU A 48 11.54 -1.79 -4.61
N LYS A 49 10.84 -0.95 -5.40
CA LYS A 49 10.80 0.50 -5.16
C LYS A 49 10.20 0.87 -3.80
N ILE A 50 9.10 0.21 -3.43
CA ILE A 50 8.45 0.40 -2.13
C ILE A 50 9.35 -0.04 -0.99
N ASP A 51 9.95 -1.23 -1.08
CA ASP A 51 10.83 -1.78 -0.05
C ASP A 51 12.05 -0.86 0.15
N LYS A 52 12.65 -0.38 -0.94
CA LYS A 52 13.75 0.60 -0.90
C LYS A 52 13.31 1.90 -0.23
N ALA A 53 12.14 2.45 -0.60
CA ALA A 53 11.64 3.67 0.00
C ALA A 53 11.41 3.48 1.52
N ILE A 54 10.83 2.37 1.95
CA ILE A 54 10.65 2.05 3.38
C ILE A 54 12.00 1.96 4.11
N GLU A 55 12.99 1.27 3.55
CA GLU A 55 14.32 1.20 4.16
C GLU A 55 14.96 2.59 4.30
N GLU A 56 14.84 3.44 3.28
CA GLU A 56 15.30 4.83 3.37
C GLU A 56 14.53 5.62 4.43
N MET A 57 13.22 5.39 4.61
CA MET A 57 12.43 6.07 5.65
C MET A 57 12.85 5.67 7.07
N LYS A 58 13.44 4.48 7.27
CA LYS A 58 13.91 4.06 8.61
C LYS A 58 15.03 4.94 9.17
N GLN A 59 15.73 5.70 8.34
CA GLN A 59 16.76 6.64 8.80
C GLN A 59 16.19 7.73 9.74
N TYR A 60 14.89 7.98 9.67
CA TYR A 60 14.20 8.99 10.48
C TYR A 60 13.67 8.45 11.82
N LEU A 61 13.79 7.14 12.07
CA LEU A 61 13.33 6.56 13.33
C LEU A 61 14.00 7.23 14.53
N GLY A 62 13.20 7.61 15.52
CA GLY A 62 13.64 8.32 16.73
C GLY A 62 13.65 9.85 16.60
N PHE A 63 13.50 10.42 15.41
CA PHE A 63 13.38 11.87 15.26
C PHE A 63 12.08 12.38 15.88
N PRO A 64 12.08 13.61 16.45
CA PRO A 64 10.94 14.15 17.15
C PRO A 64 9.75 14.39 16.20
N TYR A 65 8.55 14.14 16.74
CA TYR A 65 7.31 14.59 16.12
C TYR A 65 7.17 16.09 16.35
N GLU A 66 6.92 16.84 15.28
CA GLU A 66 6.66 18.29 15.35
C GLU A 66 5.34 18.62 14.68
N TYR A 67 4.39 19.19 15.43
CA TYR A 67 3.05 19.48 14.92
C TYR A 67 3.11 20.51 13.79
N GLY A 68 2.52 20.18 12.64
CA GLY A 68 2.58 21.01 11.43
C GLY A 68 3.81 20.75 10.54
N GLY A 69 4.72 19.87 10.96
CA GLY A 69 5.95 19.54 10.23
C GLY A 69 7.02 20.63 10.31
N GLY A 70 7.03 21.40 11.41
CA GLY A 70 8.07 22.38 11.71
C GLY A 70 8.08 23.62 10.80
N VAL A 71 9.12 24.44 10.96
CA VAL A 71 9.27 25.71 10.23
C VAL A 71 9.71 25.53 8.77
N SER A 72 10.25 24.36 8.45
CA SER A 72 10.83 24.00 7.14
C SER A 72 10.13 22.79 6.53
N ARG A 73 8.81 22.65 6.75
CA ARG A 73 8.01 21.54 6.19
C ARG A 73 8.33 21.33 4.71
N THR A 74 8.52 20.06 4.31
CA THR A 74 8.87 19.61 2.94
C THR A 74 10.22 20.11 2.39
N SER A 75 10.96 20.96 3.11
CA SER A 75 12.33 21.35 2.77
C SER A 75 13.29 20.18 2.95
N MET A 76 14.37 20.17 2.16
CA MET A 76 15.46 19.20 2.27
C MET A 76 16.64 19.73 3.12
N ASP A 77 16.46 20.85 3.82
CA ASP A 77 17.41 21.32 4.83
C ASP A 77 17.37 20.45 6.10
N SER A 78 18.39 20.58 6.95
CA SER A 78 18.51 19.75 8.16
C SER A 78 17.32 19.90 9.10
N LYS A 79 16.71 21.09 9.20
CA LYS A 79 15.56 21.33 10.08
C LYS A 79 14.30 20.64 9.57
N GLY A 80 14.01 20.78 8.28
CA GLY A 80 12.87 20.10 7.67
C GLY A 80 12.97 18.57 7.76
N VAL A 81 14.20 18.03 7.79
CA VAL A 81 14.46 16.60 7.95
C VAL A 81 14.41 16.14 9.42
N GLU A 82 14.65 17.03 10.38
CA GLU A 82 14.64 16.70 11.82
C GLU A 82 13.25 16.88 12.46
N GLU A 83 12.37 17.68 11.86
CA GLU A 83 11.04 18.02 12.38
C GLU A 83 9.94 17.55 11.41
N MET A 84 9.17 16.52 11.76
CA MET A 84 8.11 15.99 10.89
C MET A 84 6.81 15.75 11.66
N ASP A 85 5.67 16.02 11.00
CA ASP A 85 4.38 15.44 11.40
C ASP A 85 4.04 14.20 10.57
N CYS A 86 2.91 13.56 10.90
CA CYS A 86 2.46 12.33 10.26
C CYS A 86 2.34 12.43 8.74
N SER A 87 1.78 13.55 8.26
CA SER A 87 1.60 13.78 6.82
C SER A 87 2.87 14.22 6.12
N GLU A 88 3.78 14.92 6.80
CA GLU A 88 5.11 15.25 6.30
C GLU A 88 5.92 13.98 6.06
N PHE A 89 5.93 13.08 7.05
CA PHE A 89 6.60 11.79 6.94
C PHE A 89 6.08 10.99 5.73
N VAL A 90 4.75 10.94 5.55
CA VAL A 90 4.12 10.30 4.39
C VAL A 90 4.49 11.00 3.08
N SER A 91 4.55 12.34 3.06
CA SER A 91 5.01 13.10 1.88
C SER A 91 6.43 12.71 1.46
N ARG A 92 7.36 12.57 2.41
CA ARG A 92 8.73 12.11 2.14
C ARG A 92 8.76 10.66 1.63
N PHE A 93 7.92 9.79 2.20
CA PHE A 93 7.78 8.44 1.69
C PHE A 93 7.31 8.43 0.23
N ILE A 94 6.29 9.21 -0.11
CA ILE A 94 5.76 9.31 -1.48
C ILE A 94 6.81 9.86 -2.43
N GLN A 95 7.58 10.88 -2.03
CA GLN A 95 8.70 11.39 -2.81
C GLN A 95 9.66 10.25 -3.21
N LYS A 96 10.07 9.43 -2.23
CA LYS A 96 11.01 8.34 -2.46
C LYS A 96 10.41 7.22 -3.31
N ALA A 97 9.19 6.79 -2.96
CA ALA A 97 8.50 5.70 -3.64
C ALA A 97 8.22 6.04 -5.11
N CYS A 98 7.73 7.25 -5.38
CA CYS A 98 7.38 7.71 -6.73
C CYS A 98 8.54 8.37 -7.48
N GLY A 99 9.74 8.47 -6.88
CA GLY A 99 10.92 9.07 -7.52
C GLY A 99 10.78 10.56 -7.84
N LEU A 100 10.11 11.32 -6.98
CA LEU A 100 9.82 12.73 -7.20
C LEU A 100 11.04 13.61 -6.89
N GLU A 101 11.27 14.65 -7.69
CA GLU A 101 12.34 15.63 -7.45
C GLU A 101 12.13 16.41 -6.14
N LYS A 102 10.87 16.68 -5.79
CA LYS A 102 10.48 17.46 -4.60
C LYS A 102 9.54 16.68 -3.71
N VAL A 103 9.60 16.97 -2.41
CA VAL A 103 8.64 16.45 -1.43
C VAL A 103 7.26 17.09 -1.69
N PRO A 104 6.23 16.29 -2.00
CA PRO A 104 4.87 16.81 -2.23
C PRO A 104 4.24 17.32 -0.93
N GLU A 105 3.31 18.27 -1.01
CA GLU A 105 2.67 18.87 0.16
C GLU A 105 1.35 18.18 0.53
N TYR A 106 1.41 16.89 0.86
CA TYR A 106 0.25 16.19 1.40
C TYR A 106 -0.01 16.59 2.85
N THR A 107 -1.28 16.85 3.14
CA THR A 107 -1.82 16.94 4.50
C THR A 107 -2.94 15.92 4.64
N THR A 108 -3.26 15.49 5.87
CA THR A 108 -4.40 14.57 6.06
C THR A 108 -5.72 15.17 5.58
N ALA A 109 -5.89 16.50 5.63
CA ALA A 109 -7.05 17.19 5.08
C ALA A 109 -7.09 17.10 3.54
N TYR A 110 -5.97 17.34 2.88
CA TYR A 110 -5.85 17.24 1.44
C TYR A 110 -6.10 15.80 0.96
N MET A 111 -5.52 14.80 1.63
CA MET A 111 -5.73 13.38 1.31
C MET A 111 -7.20 12.95 1.40
N VAL A 112 -8.01 13.52 2.31
CA VAL A 112 -9.46 13.27 2.31
C VAL A 112 -10.12 13.70 0.99
N GLY A 113 -9.66 14.80 0.39
CA GLY A 113 -10.14 15.25 -0.93
C GLY A 113 -9.84 14.22 -2.03
N LEU A 114 -8.68 13.56 -1.95
CA LEU A 114 -8.21 12.57 -2.91
C LEU A 114 -9.06 11.28 -2.96
N ILE A 115 -9.92 11.04 -1.97
CA ILE A 115 -10.86 9.91 -2.02
C ILE A 115 -11.81 10.05 -3.22
N LYS A 116 -12.12 11.28 -3.63
CA LYS A 116 -13.09 11.57 -4.71
C LYS A 116 -12.43 12.04 -6.01
N THR A 117 -11.11 12.19 -6.02
CA THR A 117 -10.37 12.77 -7.15
C THR A 117 -9.17 11.92 -7.48
N ASN A 118 -8.69 12.01 -8.72
CA ASN A 118 -7.46 11.32 -9.11
C ASN A 118 -6.23 12.17 -8.74
N ASP A 119 -5.26 11.56 -8.05
CA ASP A 119 -3.94 12.15 -7.80
C ASP A 119 -2.90 11.44 -8.68
N ASN A 120 -1.79 12.12 -9.01
CA ASN A 120 -0.76 11.54 -9.87
C ASN A 120 0.13 10.52 -9.15
N ASN A 121 0.26 10.62 -7.83
CA ASN A 121 1.17 9.83 -7.01
C ASN A 121 0.43 8.84 -6.09
N LEU A 122 -0.85 9.09 -5.81
CA LEU A 122 -1.67 8.25 -4.94
C LEU A 122 -2.96 7.79 -5.63
N GLU A 123 -3.36 6.56 -5.33
CA GLU A 123 -4.72 6.07 -5.56
C GLU A 123 -5.39 5.74 -4.22
N TYR A 124 -6.66 6.12 -4.08
CA TYR A 124 -7.48 5.60 -2.99
C TYR A 124 -7.88 4.15 -3.30
N ILE A 125 -7.75 3.27 -2.32
CA ILE A 125 -8.12 1.87 -2.48
C ILE A 125 -9.63 1.73 -2.19
N GLU A 126 -10.43 1.49 -3.22
CA GLU A 126 -11.88 1.35 -3.06
C GLU A 126 -12.24 0.19 -2.12
N GLY A 127 -13.26 0.38 -1.27
CA GLY A 127 -13.63 -0.58 -0.23
C GLY A 127 -12.71 -0.63 0.99
N SER A 128 -11.57 0.07 0.99
CA SER A 128 -10.62 0.06 2.11
C SER A 128 -11.12 0.71 3.41
N LYS A 129 -12.23 1.46 3.33
CA LYS A 129 -12.96 1.97 4.48
C LYS A 129 -13.67 0.86 5.27
N GLU A 130 -13.99 -0.27 4.64
CA GLU A 130 -14.76 -1.33 5.27
C GLU A 130 -13.91 -2.11 6.30
N MET A 131 -14.55 -2.50 7.40
CA MET A 131 -13.89 -3.13 8.54
C MET A 131 -13.33 -4.52 8.22
N ASP A 132 -13.78 -5.17 7.15
CA ASP A 132 -13.35 -6.49 6.69
C ASP A 132 -12.33 -6.43 5.55
N PHE A 133 -11.91 -5.23 5.12
CA PHE A 133 -10.88 -5.06 4.11
C PHE A 133 -9.55 -5.69 4.56
N LYS A 134 -8.96 -6.53 3.68
CA LYS A 134 -7.74 -7.30 3.97
C LYS A 134 -6.67 -7.23 2.87
N ASP A 135 -6.90 -6.54 1.75
CA ASP A 135 -5.88 -6.33 0.70
C ASP A 135 -4.89 -5.21 1.09
N ILE A 136 -4.29 -5.34 2.27
CA ILE A 136 -3.31 -4.40 2.82
C ILE A 136 -1.92 -4.84 2.41
N LYS A 137 -1.17 -3.93 1.77
CA LYS A 137 0.17 -4.19 1.23
C LYS A 137 1.21 -3.26 1.86
N SER A 138 2.48 -3.69 1.80
CA SER A 138 3.61 -2.83 2.10
C SER A 138 3.55 -1.57 1.23
N GLY A 139 3.80 -0.42 1.83
CA GLY A 139 3.72 0.90 1.23
C GLY A 139 2.32 1.51 1.15
N ASP A 140 1.26 0.79 1.55
CA ASP A 140 -0.06 1.40 1.68
C ASP A 140 -0.03 2.47 2.79
N ILE A 141 -0.82 3.52 2.62
CA ILE A 141 -0.87 4.67 3.51
C ILE A 141 -2.25 4.71 4.15
N PHE A 142 -2.34 4.48 5.45
CA PHE A 142 -3.62 4.56 6.15
C PHE A 142 -4.01 6.02 6.39
N LEU A 143 -5.32 6.30 6.44
CA LEU A 143 -5.82 7.64 6.77
C LEU A 143 -7.02 7.55 7.71
N TRP A 144 -6.97 8.34 8.78
CA TRP A 144 -8.17 8.74 9.50
C TRP A 144 -8.19 10.25 9.74
N ARG A 145 -9.39 10.83 9.71
CA ARG A 145 -9.62 12.25 9.97
C ARG A 145 -11.05 12.51 10.45
N ASP A 146 -11.16 13.30 11.50
CA ASP A 146 -12.41 13.84 12.04
C ASP A 146 -12.28 15.36 12.27
N GLU A 147 -13.21 15.95 13.03
CA GLU A 147 -13.20 17.39 13.34
C GLU A 147 -12.03 17.80 14.25
N GLY A 148 -11.52 16.88 15.07
CA GLY A 148 -10.46 17.12 16.04
C GLY A 148 -9.05 16.98 15.47
N GLY A 149 -8.90 16.35 14.30
CA GLY A 149 -7.62 16.19 13.64
C GLY A 149 -7.60 15.04 12.65
N GLY A 150 -6.41 14.63 12.25
CA GLY A 150 -6.22 13.45 11.42
C GLY A 150 -4.81 12.92 11.53
N HIS A 151 -4.64 11.66 11.15
CA HIS A 151 -3.36 10.97 11.22
C HIS A 151 -3.22 10.02 10.04
N THR A 152 -1.96 9.70 9.75
CA THR A 152 -1.57 8.85 8.64
C THR A 152 -0.20 8.24 8.91
N GLY A 153 0.11 7.17 8.22
CA GLY A 153 1.38 6.46 8.32
C GLY A 153 1.49 5.40 7.22
N VAL A 154 2.68 4.84 7.09
CA VAL A 154 3.03 3.92 6.00
C VAL A 154 3.03 2.50 6.53
N VAL A 155 2.28 1.61 5.90
CA VAL A 155 2.28 0.17 6.20
C VAL A 155 3.61 -0.44 5.76
N VAL A 156 4.24 -1.16 6.69
CA VAL A 156 5.41 -2.01 6.42
C VAL A 156 4.96 -3.43 6.11
N SER A 157 4.02 -3.96 6.89
CA SER A 157 3.54 -5.32 6.71
C SER A 157 2.17 -5.52 7.35
N TYR A 158 1.41 -6.47 6.81
CA TYR A 158 0.18 -6.98 7.39
C TYR A 158 0.27 -8.50 7.58
N ASN A 159 0.06 -8.97 8.81
CA ASN A 159 0.00 -10.38 9.14
C ASN A 159 -1.46 -10.82 9.24
N SER A 160 -1.93 -11.57 8.24
CA SER A 160 -3.31 -12.05 8.16
C SER A 160 -3.67 -13.13 9.20
N THR A 161 -2.68 -13.78 9.80
CA THR A 161 -2.89 -14.80 10.85
C THR A 161 -3.15 -14.14 12.20
N THR A 162 -2.42 -13.07 12.52
CA THR A 162 -2.57 -12.34 13.79
C THR A 162 -3.49 -11.12 13.69
N ASP A 163 -3.92 -10.76 12.48
CA ASP A 163 -4.67 -9.53 12.14
C ASP A 163 -3.96 -8.23 12.58
N LEU A 164 -2.62 -8.25 12.53
CA LEU A 164 -1.77 -7.13 12.95
C LEU A 164 -1.15 -6.43 11.74
N VAL A 165 -1.16 -5.10 11.79
CA VAL A 165 -0.54 -4.20 10.82
C VAL A 165 0.66 -3.52 11.48
N THR A 166 1.82 -3.63 10.86
CA THR A 166 3.02 -2.88 11.25
C THR A 166 3.16 -1.66 10.36
N VAL A 167 3.39 -0.50 10.95
CA VAL A 167 3.51 0.78 10.26
C VAL A 167 4.76 1.53 10.69
N ILE A 168 5.25 2.46 9.86
CA ILE A 168 6.13 3.55 10.29
C ILE A 168 5.33 4.85 10.22
N GLU A 169 5.40 5.65 11.27
CA GLU A 169 4.64 6.89 11.38
C GLU A 169 5.36 7.90 12.26
N ALA A 170 5.12 9.18 12.01
CA ALA A 170 5.45 10.26 12.94
C ALA A 170 4.24 10.52 13.83
N ILE A 171 4.37 10.32 15.15
CA ILE A 171 3.22 10.38 16.06
C ILE A 171 3.54 11.09 17.37
N GLY A 172 2.62 11.95 17.81
CA GLY A 172 2.70 12.63 19.10
C GLY A 172 2.58 11.67 20.29
N GLU A 173 2.82 12.17 21.52
CA GLU A 173 2.94 11.35 22.73
C GLU A 173 1.71 10.50 23.11
N SER A 174 0.53 10.88 22.59
CA SER A 174 -0.76 10.26 22.91
C SER A 174 -1.55 9.85 21.66
N GLY A 175 -0.91 9.75 20.50
CA GLY A 175 -1.61 9.47 19.24
C GLY A 175 -2.02 8.00 19.03
N ALA A 176 -1.29 7.04 19.64
CA ALA A 176 -1.54 5.62 19.45
C ALA A 176 -2.58 5.10 20.44
N CYS A 177 -3.71 4.58 19.94
CA CYS A 177 -4.76 4.01 20.77
C CYS A 177 -4.46 2.58 21.26
N GLU A 178 -3.49 1.89 20.65
CA GLU A 178 -3.06 0.53 21.00
C GLU A 178 -1.57 0.47 21.35
N GLU A 179 -1.09 1.48 22.08
CA GLU A 179 0.32 1.66 22.48
C GLU A 179 1.00 0.39 23.00
N SER A 180 0.28 -0.43 23.77
CA SER A 180 0.81 -1.66 24.37
C SER A 180 1.36 -2.66 23.35
N LEU A 181 0.84 -2.69 22.12
CA LEU A 181 1.33 -3.58 21.07
C LEU A 181 2.72 -3.17 20.56
N SER A 182 3.10 -1.90 20.76
CA SER A 182 4.33 -1.32 20.21
C SER A 182 5.44 -1.14 21.23
N LYS A 183 5.15 -1.26 22.54
CA LYS A 183 6.11 -0.97 23.63
C LYS A 183 7.38 -1.80 23.60
N ASP A 184 7.27 -3.05 23.15
CA ASP A 184 8.38 -3.99 23.08
C ASP A 184 9.10 -3.98 21.71
N VAL A 185 8.67 -3.12 20.79
CA VAL A 185 9.34 -2.94 19.50
C VAL A 185 10.67 -2.21 19.72
N SER A 186 11.74 -2.74 19.13
CA SER A 186 13.06 -2.11 19.21
C SER A 186 13.03 -0.68 18.68
N GLY A 187 13.61 0.26 19.45
CA GLY A 187 13.62 1.68 19.10
C GLY A 187 12.30 2.41 19.41
N TYR A 188 11.42 1.80 20.20
CA TYR A 188 10.20 2.46 20.68
C TYR A 188 10.52 3.77 21.42
N CYS A 189 9.83 4.83 21.01
CA CYS A 189 9.81 6.14 21.66
C CYS A 189 8.39 6.73 21.60
N LYS A 190 8.13 7.79 22.37
CA LYS A 190 6.89 8.59 22.29
C LYS A 190 7.21 9.94 21.67
N GLY A 191 6.25 10.55 20.97
CA GLY A 191 6.42 11.87 20.39
C GLY A 191 7.51 11.88 19.31
N CYS A 192 7.55 10.85 18.48
CA CYS A 192 8.63 10.60 17.55
C CYS A 192 8.15 9.86 16.30
N ILE A 193 9.06 9.72 15.34
CA ILE A 193 8.94 8.79 14.23
C ILE A 193 9.32 7.40 14.72
N ARG A 194 8.42 6.42 14.57
CA ARG A 194 8.64 5.06 15.11
C ARG A 194 7.94 3.99 14.28
N ILE A 195 8.32 2.75 14.56
CA ILE A 195 7.56 1.58 14.16
C ILE A 195 6.44 1.35 15.18
N SER A 196 5.21 1.22 14.70
CA SER A 196 4.05 0.87 15.52
C SER A 196 3.37 -0.39 15.00
N ILE A 197 2.72 -1.11 15.91
CA ILE A 197 1.91 -2.29 15.63
C ILE A 197 0.48 -2.00 16.07
N TYR A 198 -0.48 -2.24 15.18
CA TYR A 198 -1.89 -2.03 15.41
C TYR A 198 -2.70 -3.25 15.02
N THR A 199 -3.83 -3.45 15.69
CA THR A 199 -4.83 -4.40 15.20
C THR A 199 -5.50 -3.76 13.99
N ARG A 200 -5.72 -4.52 12.90
CA ARG A 200 -6.34 -3.98 11.68
C ARG A 200 -7.70 -3.29 11.95
N THR A 201 -8.50 -3.88 12.84
CA THR A 201 -9.82 -3.38 13.29
C THR A 201 -9.75 -2.51 14.54
N GLY A 202 -8.54 -2.25 15.05
CA GLY A 202 -8.30 -1.49 16.27
C GLY A 202 -8.53 0.01 16.10
N LYS A 203 -8.57 0.72 17.23
CA LYS A 203 -8.88 2.16 17.28
C LYS A 203 -7.82 3.05 16.63
N SER A 204 -6.62 2.54 16.37
CA SER A 204 -5.59 3.27 15.60
C SER A 204 -5.81 3.18 14.08
N LEU A 205 -6.60 2.21 13.59
CA LEU A 205 -6.85 1.94 12.18
C LEU A 205 -8.36 1.90 11.89
N ALA A 206 -8.91 0.79 11.38
CA ALA A 206 -10.30 0.74 10.89
C ALA A 206 -11.36 0.94 11.99
N GLY A 207 -10.99 0.73 13.26
CA GLY A 207 -11.83 1.03 14.42
C GLY A 207 -11.86 2.50 14.82
N HIS A 208 -11.05 3.37 14.20
CA HIS A 208 -11.07 4.81 14.47
C HIS A 208 -12.36 5.43 13.92
N SER A 209 -13.02 6.32 14.68
CA SER A 209 -14.26 7.00 14.26
C SER A 209 -14.10 7.80 12.96
N GLY A 210 -12.91 8.39 12.78
CA GLY A 210 -12.51 9.13 11.58
C GLY A 210 -11.97 8.28 10.42
N TRP A 211 -11.99 6.94 10.47
CA TRP A 211 -11.39 6.07 9.46
C TRP A 211 -11.83 6.41 8.03
N LYS A 212 -10.86 6.53 7.13
CA LYS A 212 -11.08 6.83 5.72
C LYS A 212 -10.67 5.69 4.79
N GLY A 213 -9.77 4.80 5.23
CA GLY A 213 -9.25 3.72 4.41
C GLY A 213 -7.76 3.86 4.15
N TYR A 214 -7.32 3.22 3.07
CA TYR A 214 -5.94 3.17 2.62
C TYR A 214 -5.77 3.85 1.26
N PHE A 215 -4.61 4.47 1.07
CA PHE A 215 -4.09 4.91 -0.22
C PHE A 215 -2.92 4.04 -0.63
N ARG A 216 -2.67 3.94 -1.93
CA ARG A 216 -1.55 3.21 -2.50
C ARG A 216 -0.72 4.14 -3.39
N PRO A 217 0.62 4.15 -3.25
CA PRO A 217 1.46 4.89 -4.18
C PRO A 217 1.37 4.32 -5.60
N LYS A 218 1.24 5.23 -6.57
CA LYS A 218 1.35 4.97 -8.00
C LYS A 218 2.81 4.99 -8.38
N ILE A 219 3.35 3.82 -8.67
CA ILE A 219 4.76 3.64 -8.99
C ILE A 219 4.88 3.60 -10.51
N ASN A 220 5.51 4.63 -11.07
CA ASN A 220 5.91 4.68 -12.48
C ASN A 220 7.29 4.06 -12.67
#